data_AF-A0A849ACB0-F1
#
_entry.id   AF-A0A849ACB0-F1
#
_cell.length_a   1.000
_cell.length_b   1.000
_cell.length_c   1.000
_cell.angle_alpha   90.00
_cell.angle_beta   90.00
_cell.angle_gamma   90.00
#
_symmetry.space_group_name_H-M   'P 1'
#
loop_
_entity.id
_entity.type
_entity.pdbx_description
1 polymer ?
#
loop_
_entity_poly.entity_id
_entity_poly.type
_entity_poly.pdbx_seq_one_letter_code
_entity_poly.pdbx_strand_id
1 'polypeptide(L)'
;MTPATAIHPSTPRKHLSTVFTETVRMSPAPHAHRVAARAAITLLTSLLVLTAFGRLDLGLAAALGTFPSGYGGRLPVPGRWRTQLALTGVLTAGVALGTLVAISPERGLLSIPAAAAAAGVGAWLTDRFGWFPPLAMFMVFAVGGCASIPADASRLGLSVLVTAATGLLTVLLGRSEELIFGSEKMSAHQHGHVVQHRLWVHVTRAVSAVVVAGALSRMLAGAHPYWSMMAAVVPIAMPSIHRQVARGVQRTLGTVVGLGIALVLLSFTLPPLLIVLIGVVLQGVVELTIGRNYTLAMVAITPLALLLGQLALARPMGPLLTERLWETVIGVTVGCLPPCWCGRGRCGTGPADPPQIIAAAGRLPGSRRGFGFAGAGGRLRMVARR
;
A
#
# COMPACT_ATOMS: atom_id res chain seq x y z
N MET A 1 -8.53 -47.64 -7.58
CA MET A 1 -8.48 -47.09 -6.21
C MET A 1 -7.09 -46.49 -5.99
N THR A 2 -6.95 -45.17 -6.18
CA THR A 2 -5.71 -44.43 -5.91
C THR A 2 -5.68 -44.07 -4.42
N PRO A 3 -4.55 -44.25 -3.71
CA PRO A 3 -4.49 -43.99 -2.28
C PRO A 3 -4.55 -42.49 -2.03
N ALA A 4 -5.41 -42.10 -1.09
CA ALA A 4 -5.52 -40.74 -0.59
C ALA A 4 -4.17 -40.31 0.02
N THR A 5 -3.58 -39.25 -0.52
CA THR A 5 -2.43 -38.57 0.07
C THR A 5 -2.82 -38.00 1.43
N ALA A 6 -2.37 -38.65 2.50
CA ALA A 6 -2.51 -38.18 3.86
C ALA A 6 -1.84 -36.81 4.02
N ILE A 7 -2.64 -35.79 4.33
CA ILE A 7 -2.15 -34.46 4.70
C ILE A 7 -1.56 -34.59 6.11
N HIS A 8 -0.24 -34.75 6.21
CA HIS A 8 0.44 -34.70 7.50
C HIS A 8 0.20 -33.32 8.15
N PRO A 9 -0.37 -33.25 9.37
CA PRO A 9 -0.51 -31.99 10.07
C PRO A 9 0.89 -31.43 10.37
N SER A 10 1.21 -30.27 9.82
CA SER A 10 2.47 -29.59 10.10
C SER A 10 2.51 -29.25 11.59
N THR A 11 3.56 -29.68 12.29
CA THR A 11 3.74 -29.40 13.71
C THR A 11 3.73 -27.88 13.97
N PRO A 12 3.07 -27.38 15.03
CA PRO A 12 2.95 -25.95 15.31
C PRO A 12 4.30 -25.21 15.36
N ARG A 13 5.36 -25.90 15.75
CA ARG A 13 6.74 -25.38 15.75
C ARG A 13 7.25 -24.99 14.36
N LYS A 14 6.89 -25.74 13.31
CA LYS A 14 7.22 -25.42 11.91
C LYS A 14 6.42 -24.23 11.38
N HIS A 15 5.20 -24.03 11.87
CA HIS A 15 4.40 -22.86 11.50
C HIS A 15 5.02 -21.58 12.08
N LEU A 16 5.38 -21.61 13.37
CA LEU A 16 6.02 -20.48 14.07
C LEU A 16 7.38 -20.12 13.45
N SER A 17 8.20 -21.10 13.08
CA SER A 17 9.50 -20.82 12.43
C SER A 17 9.33 -20.15 11.07
N THR A 18 8.32 -20.55 10.28
CA THR A 18 8.03 -19.94 8.98
C THR A 18 7.53 -18.50 9.13
N VAL A 19 6.65 -18.25 10.10
CA VAL A 19 6.19 -16.89 10.43
C VAL A 19 7.37 -16.01 10.84
N PHE A 20 8.22 -16.49 11.77
CA PHE A 20 9.40 -15.75 12.21
C PHE A 20 10.36 -15.43 11.05
N THR A 21 10.64 -16.42 10.20
CA THR A 21 11.50 -16.24 9.03
C THR A 21 10.93 -15.18 8.08
N GLU A 22 9.63 -15.22 7.78
CA GLU A 22 8.96 -14.22 6.95
C GLU A 22 8.91 -12.83 7.61
N THR A 23 8.81 -12.76 8.94
CA THR A 23 8.83 -11.50 9.70
C THR A 23 10.18 -10.81 9.61
N VAL A 24 11.28 -11.56 9.75
CA VAL A 24 12.65 -11.03 9.80
C VAL A 24 13.28 -10.85 8.41
N ARG A 25 12.73 -11.51 7.38
CA ARG A 25 13.26 -11.44 6.01
C ARG A 25 13.37 -10.00 5.52
N MET A 26 14.53 -9.66 4.97
CA MET A 26 14.76 -8.43 4.21
C MET A 26 14.83 -8.76 2.73
N SER A 27 13.83 -8.33 1.96
CA SER A 27 13.84 -8.50 0.51
C SER A 27 14.72 -7.44 -0.15
N PRO A 28 15.54 -7.78 -1.16
CA PRO A 28 16.25 -6.78 -1.94
C PRO A 28 15.23 -5.88 -2.67
N ALA A 29 15.46 -4.57 -2.63
CA ALA A 29 14.62 -3.60 -3.33
C ALA A 29 15.46 -2.71 -4.26
N PRO A 30 15.93 -3.25 -5.41
CA PRO A 30 16.68 -2.46 -6.38
C PRO A 30 15.81 -1.30 -6.90
N HIS A 31 16.46 -0.16 -7.12
CA HIS A 31 15.84 1.08 -7.63
C HIS A 31 14.72 1.69 -6.76
N ALA A 32 14.54 1.23 -5.52
CA ALA A 32 13.58 1.83 -4.58
C ALA A 32 13.83 3.32 -4.32
N HIS A 33 15.08 3.77 -4.44
CA HIS A 33 15.45 5.18 -4.27
C HIS A 33 14.77 6.11 -5.29
N ARG A 34 14.41 5.63 -6.50
CA ARG A 34 13.72 6.46 -7.50
C ARG A 34 12.27 6.73 -7.10
N VAL A 35 11.57 5.68 -6.67
CA VAL A 35 10.21 5.78 -6.14
C VAL A 35 10.20 6.66 -4.89
N ALA A 36 11.17 6.46 -3.98
CA ALA A 36 11.31 7.26 -2.78
C ALA A 36 11.57 8.74 -3.09
N ALA A 37 12.47 9.05 -4.03
CA ALA A 37 12.75 10.42 -4.46
C ALA A 37 11.50 11.08 -5.05
N ARG A 38 10.78 10.39 -5.95
CA ARG A 38 9.52 10.88 -6.51
C ARG A 38 8.51 11.20 -5.42
N ALA A 39 8.22 10.23 -4.54
CA ALA A 39 7.25 10.41 -3.46
C ALA A 39 7.64 11.55 -2.51
N ALA A 40 8.91 11.63 -2.12
CA ALA A 40 9.42 12.67 -1.22
C ALA A 40 9.37 14.05 -1.86
N ILE A 41 9.78 14.19 -3.14
CA ILE A 41 9.71 15.46 -3.88
C ILE A 41 8.25 15.89 -4.03
N THR A 42 7.35 14.99 -4.44
CA THR A 42 5.92 15.31 -4.55
C THR A 42 5.36 15.78 -3.20
N LEU A 43 5.63 15.04 -2.11
CA LEU A 43 5.14 15.40 -0.79
C LEU A 43 5.71 16.75 -0.33
N LEU A 44 7.01 16.97 -0.51
CA LEU A 44 7.68 18.21 -0.14
C LEU A 44 7.07 19.40 -0.87
N THR A 45 6.96 19.32 -2.20
CA THR A 45 6.37 20.40 -3.00
C THR A 45 4.94 20.70 -2.56
N SER A 46 4.10 19.68 -2.39
CA SER A 46 2.71 19.89 -1.97
C SER A 46 2.61 20.48 -0.56
N LEU A 47 3.40 20.00 0.41
CA LEU A 47 3.36 20.51 1.78
C LEU A 47 3.95 21.92 1.88
N LEU A 48 4.98 22.28 1.10
CA LEU A 48 5.50 23.65 1.05
C LEU A 48 4.47 24.62 0.48
N VAL A 49 3.76 24.23 -0.57
CA VAL A 49 2.63 25.02 -1.12
C VAL A 49 1.56 25.20 -0.04
N LEU A 50 1.13 24.13 0.62
CA LEU A 50 0.16 24.25 1.71
C LEU A 50 0.66 25.11 2.87
N THR A 51 1.95 25.05 3.20
CA THR A 51 2.56 25.91 4.22
C THR A 51 2.47 27.38 3.82
N ALA A 52 2.76 27.71 2.56
CA ALA A 52 2.67 29.08 2.05
C ALA A 52 1.25 29.65 2.10
N PHE A 53 0.23 28.79 1.92
CA PHE A 53 -1.18 29.17 2.05
C PHE A 53 -1.75 29.05 3.47
N GLY A 54 -0.96 28.60 4.45
CA GLY A 54 -1.45 28.34 5.81
C GLY A 54 -2.48 27.22 5.90
N ARG A 55 -2.48 26.28 4.94
CA ARG A 55 -3.47 25.19 4.80
C ARG A 55 -2.89 23.80 5.06
N LEU A 56 -2.00 23.69 6.05
CA LEU A 56 -1.44 22.41 6.47
C LEU A 56 -2.50 21.44 7.04
N ASP A 57 -3.71 21.92 7.32
CA ASP A 57 -4.89 21.11 7.63
C ASP A 57 -5.27 20.12 6.51
N LEU A 58 -4.82 20.38 5.28
CA LEU A 58 -5.00 19.53 4.10
C LEU A 58 -3.82 18.58 3.85
N GLY A 59 -2.86 18.48 4.79
CA GLY A 59 -1.66 17.67 4.64
C GLY A 59 -1.94 16.18 4.38
N LEU A 60 -3.01 15.63 4.97
CA LEU A 60 -3.44 14.26 4.68
C LEU A 60 -3.88 14.09 3.22
N ALA A 61 -4.65 15.04 2.67
CA ALA A 61 -5.09 15.02 1.27
C ALA A 61 -3.89 15.10 0.31
N ALA A 62 -2.92 15.96 0.62
CA ALA A 62 -1.66 16.01 -0.11
C ALA A 62 -0.91 14.66 -0.06
N ALA A 63 -0.74 14.08 1.13
CA ALA A 63 -0.04 12.81 1.28
C ALA A 63 -0.70 11.66 0.50
N LEU A 64 -2.03 11.57 0.50
CA LEU A 64 -2.78 10.58 -0.29
C LEU A 64 -2.52 10.71 -1.79
N GLY A 65 -2.38 11.94 -2.30
CA GLY A 65 -2.03 12.20 -3.70
C GLY A 65 -0.63 11.71 -4.09
N THR A 66 0.26 11.38 -3.14
CA THR A 66 1.60 10.86 -3.44
C THR A 66 1.64 9.35 -3.69
N PHE A 67 0.63 8.60 -3.24
CA PHE A 67 0.59 7.14 -3.34
C PHE A 67 0.69 6.56 -4.75
N PRO A 68 0.20 7.20 -5.82
CA PRO A 68 0.44 6.74 -7.19
C PRO A 68 1.93 6.59 -7.53
N SER A 69 2.84 7.24 -6.80
CA SER A 69 4.28 7.15 -7.02
C SER A 69 4.80 5.71 -6.90
N GLY A 70 4.20 4.86 -6.05
CA GLY A 70 4.61 3.46 -5.88
C GLY A 70 4.19 2.53 -7.02
N TYR A 71 3.33 2.99 -7.93
CA TYR A 71 2.68 2.15 -8.94
C TYR A 71 3.31 2.26 -10.32
N GLY A 72 3.14 1.18 -11.10
CA GLY A 72 3.71 1.04 -12.45
C GLY A 72 5.20 0.68 -12.44
N GLY A 73 5.69 0.08 -11.35
CA GLY A 73 7.05 -0.43 -11.24
C GLY A 73 8.08 0.58 -10.75
N ARG A 74 9.24 0.07 -10.33
CA ARG A 74 10.36 0.88 -9.80
C ARG A 74 11.22 1.50 -10.89
N LEU A 75 11.15 0.96 -12.11
CA LEU A 75 11.86 1.45 -13.28
C LEU A 75 10.89 2.27 -14.15
N PRO A 76 11.39 3.25 -14.93
CA PRO A 76 10.56 3.93 -15.91
C PRO A 76 10.16 2.95 -17.01
N VAL A 77 8.86 2.70 -17.17
CA VAL A 77 8.30 1.80 -18.19
C VAL A 77 7.22 2.52 -18.99
N PRO A 78 7.02 2.19 -20.28
CA PRO A 78 6.05 2.87 -21.11
C PRO A 78 4.64 2.67 -20.57
N GLY A 79 3.86 3.75 -20.50
CA GLY A 79 2.47 3.70 -20.05
C GLY A 79 2.27 3.70 -18.54
N ARG A 80 3.34 3.78 -17.72
CA ARG A 80 3.26 3.96 -16.26
C ARG A 80 2.33 5.11 -15.86
N TRP A 81 2.38 6.22 -16.59
CA TRP A 81 1.57 7.39 -16.35
C TRP A 81 0.06 7.10 -16.36
N ARG A 82 -0.42 6.13 -17.17
CA ARG A 82 -1.84 5.76 -17.23
C ARG A 82 -2.30 5.10 -15.95
N THR A 83 -1.49 4.19 -15.43
CA THR A 83 -1.74 3.52 -14.14
C THR A 83 -1.71 4.54 -13.01
N GLN A 84 -0.70 5.40 -12.97
CA GLN A 84 -0.59 6.45 -11.95
C GLN A 84 -1.77 7.43 -12.02
N LEU A 85 -2.20 7.84 -13.21
CA LEU A 85 -3.34 8.72 -13.40
C LEU A 85 -4.66 8.07 -12.96
N ALA A 86 -4.87 6.79 -13.30
CA ALA A 86 -6.05 6.05 -12.87
C ALA A 86 -6.11 5.95 -11.34
N LEU A 87 -4.98 5.69 -10.69
CA LEU A 87 -4.88 5.65 -9.23
C LEU A 87 -5.12 7.01 -8.58
N THR A 88 -4.60 8.08 -9.18
CA THR A 88 -4.92 9.45 -8.75
C THR A 88 -6.42 9.70 -8.77
N GLY A 89 -7.12 9.31 -9.85
CA GLY A 89 -8.56 9.46 -9.94
C GLY A 89 -9.30 8.67 -8.87
N VAL A 90 -8.92 7.40 -8.65
CA VAL A 90 -9.56 6.52 -7.66
C VAL A 90 -9.34 7.01 -6.23
N LEU A 91 -8.11 7.41 -5.88
CA LEU A 91 -7.80 7.95 -4.55
C LEU A 91 -8.47 9.30 -4.33
N THR A 92 -8.55 10.16 -5.35
CA THR A 92 -9.27 11.44 -5.28
C THR A 92 -10.77 11.20 -5.03
N ALA A 93 -11.38 10.21 -5.68
CA ALA A 93 -12.76 9.81 -5.40
C ALA A 93 -12.92 9.28 -3.96
N GLY A 94 -11.94 8.53 -3.44
CA GLY A 94 -11.89 8.11 -2.04
C GLY A 94 -11.83 9.29 -1.07
N VAL A 95 -10.98 10.29 -1.34
CA VAL A 95 -10.89 11.53 -0.54
C VAL A 95 -12.20 12.31 -0.59
N ALA A 96 -12.81 12.42 -1.77
CA ALA A 96 -14.10 13.07 -1.94
C ALA A 96 -15.18 12.39 -1.09
N LEU A 97 -15.29 11.06 -1.17
CA LEU A 97 -16.25 10.28 -0.39
C LEU A 97 -16.00 10.42 1.12
N GLY A 98 -14.75 10.31 1.57
CA GLY A 98 -14.39 10.46 2.98
C GLY A 98 -14.71 11.87 3.51
N THR A 99 -14.39 12.90 2.75
CA THR A 99 -14.66 14.29 3.15
C THR A 99 -16.15 14.62 3.09
N LEU A 100 -16.91 14.00 2.16
CA LEU A 100 -18.37 14.10 2.13
C LEU A 100 -18.99 13.47 3.38
N VAL A 101 -18.51 12.30 3.80
CA VAL A 101 -18.92 11.68 5.06
C VAL A 101 -18.59 12.58 6.25
N ALA A 102 -17.44 13.26 6.24
CA ALA A 102 -17.02 14.16 7.32
C ALA A 102 -17.94 15.37 7.56
N ILE A 103 -18.71 15.79 6.55
CA ILE A 103 -19.70 16.88 6.66
C ILE A 103 -20.91 16.43 7.52
N SER A 104 -21.23 15.13 7.51
CA SER A 104 -22.37 14.61 8.26
C SER A 104 -22.09 14.60 9.77
N PRO A 105 -23.07 14.98 10.62
CA PRO A 105 -23.00 14.76 12.06
C PRO A 105 -22.80 13.28 12.42
N GLU A 106 -23.35 12.37 11.60
CA GLU A 106 -23.29 10.91 11.79
C GLU A 106 -22.03 10.26 11.17
N ARG A 107 -20.98 11.06 10.89
CA ARG A 107 -19.72 10.58 10.27
C ARG A 107 -19.12 9.35 10.94
N GLY A 108 -19.29 9.22 12.26
CA GLY A 108 -18.82 8.05 13.01
C GLY A 108 -19.46 6.74 12.56
N LEU A 109 -20.76 6.75 12.27
CA LEU A 109 -21.49 5.59 11.76
C LEU A 109 -21.30 5.41 10.26
N LEU A 110 -21.31 6.50 9.50
CA LEU A 110 -21.20 6.49 8.04
C LEU A 110 -19.80 6.12 7.52
N SER A 111 -18.75 6.34 8.32
CA SER A 111 -17.36 6.01 7.94
C SER A 111 -17.13 4.51 7.70
N ILE A 112 -17.82 3.63 8.44
CA ILE A 112 -17.66 2.17 8.32
C ILE A 112 -18.20 1.65 6.98
N PRO A 113 -19.48 1.87 6.60
CA PRO A 113 -19.99 1.41 5.32
C PRO A 113 -19.28 2.07 4.14
N ALA A 114 -18.91 3.35 4.25
CA ALA A 114 -18.14 4.04 3.21
C ALA A 114 -16.75 3.42 3.01
N ALA A 115 -16.01 3.15 4.09
CA ALA A 115 -14.72 2.47 4.03
C ALA A 115 -14.85 1.02 3.53
N ALA A 116 -15.93 0.32 3.90
CA ALA A 116 -16.18 -1.05 3.44
C ALA A 116 -16.43 -1.10 1.93
N ALA A 117 -17.26 -0.19 1.40
CA ALA A 117 -17.48 -0.05 -0.04
C ALA A 117 -16.16 0.27 -0.76
N ALA A 118 -15.37 1.20 -0.21
CA ALA A 118 -14.07 1.59 -0.74
C ALA A 118 -13.05 0.42 -0.74
N ALA A 119 -13.06 -0.41 0.30
CA ALA A 119 -12.25 -1.62 0.37
C ALA A 119 -12.64 -2.63 -0.72
N GLY A 120 -13.95 -2.83 -0.93
CA GLY A 120 -14.48 -3.71 -1.96
C GLY A 120 -14.10 -3.24 -3.37
N VAL A 121 -14.30 -1.96 -3.67
CA VAL A 121 -13.88 -1.34 -4.93
C VAL A 121 -12.36 -1.45 -5.11
N GLY A 122 -11.58 -1.13 -4.08
CA GLY A 122 -10.12 -1.23 -4.11
C GLY A 122 -9.63 -2.66 -4.37
N ALA A 123 -10.21 -3.66 -3.71
CA ALA A 123 -9.90 -5.07 -3.93
C ALA A 123 -10.27 -5.52 -5.35
N TRP A 124 -11.46 -5.13 -5.82
CA TRP A 124 -11.92 -5.42 -7.17
C TRP A 124 -11.01 -4.82 -8.25
N LEU A 125 -10.64 -3.54 -8.12
CA LEU A 125 -9.72 -2.86 -9.05
C LEU A 125 -8.33 -3.50 -9.04
N THR A 126 -7.82 -3.83 -7.86
CA THR A 126 -6.53 -4.51 -7.67
C THR A 126 -6.49 -5.82 -8.46
N ASP A 127 -7.49 -6.68 -8.28
CA ASP A 127 -7.57 -7.97 -8.95
C ASP A 127 -7.86 -7.83 -10.46
N ARG A 128 -8.68 -6.85 -10.85
CA ARG A 128 -9.07 -6.61 -12.25
C ARG A 128 -7.91 -6.12 -13.11
N PHE A 129 -7.06 -5.25 -12.55
CA PHE A 129 -5.96 -4.60 -13.26
C PHE A 129 -4.58 -5.13 -12.85
N GLY A 130 -4.50 -6.07 -11.90
CA GLY A 130 -3.23 -6.61 -11.40
C GLY A 130 -2.36 -5.56 -10.72
N TRP A 131 -2.98 -4.52 -10.14
CA TRP A 131 -2.23 -3.43 -9.52
C TRP A 131 -1.54 -3.89 -8.23
N PHE A 132 -0.26 -3.54 -8.08
CA PHE A 132 0.50 -3.79 -6.87
C PHE A 132 1.25 -2.51 -6.48
N PRO A 133 1.21 -2.06 -5.20
CA PRO A 133 0.57 -2.70 -4.03
C PRO A 133 -0.97 -2.76 -4.06
N PRO A 134 -1.62 -3.58 -3.21
CA PRO A 134 -3.08 -3.70 -3.17
C PRO A 134 -3.79 -2.37 -2.82
N LEU A 135 -4.75 -1.94 -3.65
CA LEU A 135 -5.39 -0.64 -3.54
C LEU A 135 -6.39 -0.53 -2.36
N ALA A 136 -6.92 -1.66 -1.90
CA ALA A 136 -7.92 -1.69 -0.82
C ALA A 136 -7.46 -0.97 0.45
N MET A 137 -6.19 -1.11 0.85
CA MET A 137 -5.67 -0.44 2.06
C MET A 137 -5.64 1.09 1.91
N PHE A 138 -5.23 1.59 0.74
CA PHE A 138 -5.15 3.02 0.48
C PHE A 138 -6.53 3.65 0.36
N MET A 139 -7.51 2.93 -0.20
CA MET A 139 -8.89 3.39 -0.29
C MET A 139 -9.56 3.48 1.09
N VAL A 140 -9.37 2.48 1.95
CA VAL A 140 -9.85 2.52 3.33
C VAL A 140 -9.22 3.68 4.10
N PHE A 141 -7.92 3.92 3.89
CA PHE A 141 -7.22 5.03 4.53
C PHE A 141 -7.69 6.39 4.02
N ALA A 142 -7.90 6.54 2.71
CA ALA A 142 -8.39 7.78 2.10
C ALA A 142 -9.80 8.13 2.61
N VAL A 143 -10.73 7.19 2.54
CA VAL A 143 -12.11 7.42 2.99
C VAL A 143 -12.18 7.62 4.49
N GLY A 144 -11.60 6.70 5.26
CA GLY A 144 -11.71 6.73 6.72
C GLY A 144 -10.89 7.84 7.38
N GLY A 145 -9.70 8.15 6.85
CA GLY A 145 -8.86 9.24 7.33
C GLY A 145 -9.52 10.59 7.12
N CYS A 146 -10.03 10.87 5.91
CA CYS A 146 -10.77 12.11 5.64
C CYS A 146 -12.09 12.17 6.42
N ALA A 147 -12.83 11.07 6.55
CA ALA A 147 -14.06 11.02 7.36
C ALA A 147 -13.85 11.30 8.85
N SER A 148 -12.63 11.09 9.36
CA SER A 148 -12.31 11.27 10.78
C SER A 148 -12.15 12.74 11.20
N ILE A 149 -11.97 13.64 10.24
CA ILE A 149 -11.72 15.05 10.51
C ILE A 149 -12.95 15.87 10.11
N PRO A 150 -13.60 16.61 11.02
CA PRO A 150 -14.76 17.44 10.70
C PRO A 150 -14.50 18.33 9.48
N ALA A 151 -15.48 18.39 8.58
CA ALA A 151 -15.35 19.12 7.31
C ALA A 151 -16.62 19.93 7.00
N ASP A 152 -16.45 20.95 6.17
CA ASP A 152 -17.49 21.73 5.53
C ASP A 152 -17.40 21.57 4.00
N ALA A 153 -18.28 22.25 3.26
CA ALA A 153 -18.27 22.21 1.80
C ALA A 153 -16.96 22.77 1.19
N SER A 154 -16.35 23.76 1.85
CA SER A 154 -15.08 24.35 1.38
C SER A 154 -13.93 23.34 1.47
N ARG A 155 -13.83 22.61 2.58
CA ARG A 155 -12.83 21.56 2.78
C ARG A 155 -13.01 20.39 1.83
N LEU A 156 -14.24 20.05 1.45
CA LEU A 156 -14.49 19.05 0.41
C LEU A 156 -13.85 19.44 -0.92
N GLY A 157 -14.14 20.65 -1.42
CA GLY A 157 -13.57 21.14 -2.67
C GLY A 157 -12.04 21.21 -2.63
N LEU A 158 -11.48 21.72 -1.53
CA LEU A 158 -10.04 21.85 -1.37
C LEU A 158 -9.32 20.51 -1.21
N SER A 159 -9.89 19.55 -0.48
CA SER A 159 -9.28 18.22 -0.31
C SER A 159 -9.22 17.46 -1.63
N VAL A 160 -10.27 17.56 -2.45
CA VAL A 160 -10.30 17.01 -3.82
C VAL A 160 -9.25 17.69 -4.69
N LEU A 161 -9.21 19.02 -4.70
CA LEU A 161 -8.25 19.79 -5.50
C LEU A 161 -6.81 19.45 -5.13
N VAL A 162 -6.47 19.45 -3.84
CA VAL A 162 -5.11 19.18 -3.34
C VAL A 162 -4.68 17.75 -3.66
N THR A 163 -5.57 16.77 -3.47
CA THR A 163 -5.27 15.36 -3.79
C THR A 163 -5.05 15.17 -5.29
N ALA A 164 -5.93 15.74 -6.12
CA ALA A 164 -5.81 15.68 -7.57
C ALA A 164 -4.54 16.37 -8.07
N ALA A 165 -4.26 17.59 -7.59
CA ALA A 165 -3.06 18.34 -7.97
C ALA A 165 -1.78 17.60 -7.56
N THR A 166 -1.74 17.03 -6.35
CA THR A 166 -0.59 16.27 -5.87
C THR A 166 -0.41 14.96 -6.66
N GLY A 167 -1.49 14.29 -7.01
CA GLY A 167 -1.45 13.10 -7.87
C GLY A 167 -1.04 13.41 -9.31
N LEU A 168 -1.46 14.55 -9.87
CA LEU A 168 -1.00 15.02 -11.17
C LEU A 168 0.49 15.35 -11.15
N LEU A 169 0.98 16.02 -10.10
CA LEU A 169 2.42 16.24 -9.92
C LEU A 169 3.20 14.91 -9.88
N THR A 170 2.66 13.90 -9.19
CA THR A 170 3.25 12.55 -9.16
C THR A 170 3.33 11.94 -10.55
N VAL A 171 2.26 12.04 -11.35
CA VAL A 171 2.22 11.55 -12.74
C VAL A 171 3.21 12.30 -13.62
N LEU A 172 3.33 13.62 -13.46
CA LEU A 172 4.27 14.46 -14.22
C LEU A 172 5.72 14.09 -13.91
N LEU A 173 6.07 13.89 -12.63
CA LEU A 173 7.41 13.41 -12.24
C LEU A 173 7.67 11.98 -12.74
N GLY A 174 6.65 11.11 -12.67
CA GLY A 174 6.72 9.77 -13.24
C GLY A 174 6.96 9.80 -14.75
N ARG A 175 6.37 10.76 -15.46
CA ARG A 175 6.56 10.93 -16.91
C ARG A 175 7.91 11.58 -17.24
N SER A 176 8.36 12.55 -16.46
CA SER A 176 9.66 13.20 -16.67
C SER A 176 10.83 12.23 -16.48
N GLU A 177 10.76 11.33 -15.50
CA GLU A 177 11.75 10.26 -15.34
C GLU A 177 11.86 9.36 -16.57
N GLU A 178 10.73 9.06 -17.23
CA GLU A 178 10.73 8.23 -18.45
C GLU A 178 11.38 8.96 -19.62
N LEU A 179 11.20 10.28 -19.70
CA LEU A 179 11.82 11.13 -20.73
C LEU A 179 13.32 11.32 -20.49
N ILE A 180 13.75 11.46 -19.22
CA ILE A 180 15.14 11.75 -18.86
C ILE A 180 16.01 10.49 -18.88
N PHE A 181 15.54 9.40 -18.26
CA PHE A 181 16.34 8.19 -18.07
C PHE A 181 16.08 7.12 -19.13
N GLY A 182 15.17 7.38 -20.07
CA GLY A 182 14.68 6.38 -21.01
C GLY A 182 13.78 5.35 -20.33
N SER A 183 13.06 4.60 -21.18
CA SER A 183 12.10 3.60 -20.73
C SER A 183 12.69 2.20 -20.86
N GLU A 184 12.60 1.40 -19.80
CA GLU A 184 12.94 -0.01 -19.88
C GLU A 184 11.82 -0.78 -20.56
N LYS A 185 12.19 -1.71 -21.45
CA LYS A 185 11.21 -2.62 -22.06
C LYS A 185 10.62 -3.48 -20.96
N MET A 186 9.31 -3.35 -20.79
CA MET A 186 8.56 -4.20 -19.88
C MET A 186 8.71 -5.65 -20.37
N SER A 187 9.44 -6.47 -19.61
CA SER A 187 9.41 -7.92 -19.83
C SER A 187 7.97 -8.36 -19.61
N ALA A 188 7.38 -9.07 -20.58
CA ALA A 188 5.98 -9.49 -20.60
C ALA A 188 5.64 -10.56 -19.54
N HIS A 189 6.20 -10.46 -18.33
CA HIS A 189 5.99 -11.40 -17.24
C HIS A 189 4.62 -11.18 -16.59
N GLN A 190 3.67 -11.95 -17.13
CA GLN A 190 2.57 -12.66 -16.45
C GLN A 190 1.54 -11.81 -15.69
N HIS A 191 0.61 -11.22 -16.45
CA HIS A 191 -0.76 -11.00 -15.94
C HIS A 191 -1.49 -12.35 -15.99
N GLY A 192 -1.42 -13.12 -14.91
CA GLY A 192 -2.30 -14.28 -14.76
C GLY A 192 -3.75 -13.80 -14.76
N HIS A 193 -4.60 -14.35 -15.64
CA HIS A 193 -6.04 -14.10 -15.57
C HIS A 193 -6.56 -14.54 -14.21
N VAL A 194 -7.06 -13.59 -13.41
CA VAL A 194 -7.73 -13.90 -12.14
C VAL A 194 -9.11 -14.47 -12.47
N VAL A 195 -9.37 -15.71 -12.04
CA VAL A 195 -10.70 -16.35 -12.17
C VAL A 195 -11.72 -15.53 -11.37
N GLN A 196 -12.87 -15.19 -11.97
CA GLN A 196 -13.89 -14.30 -11.39
C GLN A 196 -14.37 -14.72 -9.99
N HIS A 197 -14.47 -16.02 -9.72
CA HIS A 197 -14.81 -16.55 -8.39
C HIS A 197 -13.77 -16.13 -7.31
N ARG A 198 -12.49 -16.01 -7.67
CA ARG A 198 -11.42 -15.62 -6.72
C ARG A 198 -11.48 -14.14 -6.37
N LEU A 199 -11.93 -13.30 -7.31
CA LEU A 199 -12.11 -11.85 -7.11
C LEU A 199 -13.23 -11.54 -6.11
N TRP A 200 -14.38 -12.22 -6.19
CA TRP A 200 -15.44 -12.03 -5.19
C TRP A 200 -15.06 -12.47 -3.79
N VAL A 201 -14.20 -13.49 -3.65
CA VAL A 201 -13.66 -13.91 -2.35
C VAL A 201 -12.78 -12.80 -1.75
N HIS A 202 -11.90 -12.16 -2.52
CA HIS A 202 -11.09 -11.05 -2.01
C HIS A 202 -11.94 -9.84 -1.62
N VAL A 203 -12.92 -9.47 -2.45
CA VAL A 203 -13.84 -8.36 -2.18
C VAL A 203 -14.63 -8.62 -0.89
N THR A 204 -15.27 -9.79 -0.76
CA THR A 204 -16.07 -10.14 0.43
C THR A 204 -15.22 -10.20 1.70
N ARG A 205 -14.00 -10.74 1.63
CA ARG A 205 -13.05 -10.76 2.76
C ARG A 205 -12.62 -9.34 3.15
N ALA A 206 -12.30 -8.48 2.20
CA ALA A 206 -11.92 -7.10 2.49
C ALA A 206 -13.09 -6.31 3.13
N VAL A 207 -14.29 -6.41 2.55
CA VAL A 207 -15.50 -5.74 3.05
C VAL A 207 -15.85 -6.22 4.46
N SER A 208 -15.94 -7.55 4.67
CA SER A 208 -16.28 -8.12 5.99
C SER A 208 -15.27 -7.74 7.06
N ALA A 209 -13.97 -7.77 6.76
CA ALA A 209 -12.95 -7.39 7.72
C ALA A 209 -13.01 -5.91 8.09
N VAL A 210 -13.29 -5.02 7.14
CA VAL A 210 -13.48 -3.59 7.41
C VAL A 210 -14.70 -3.37 8.29
N VAL A 211 -15.83 -4.01 7.99
CA VAL A 211 -17.05 -3.89 8.80
C VAL A 211 -16.82 -4.39 10.22
N VAL A 212 -16.26 -5.59 10.38
CA VAL A 212 -16.01 -6.20 11.69
C VAL A 212 -14.99 -5.40 12.50
N ALA A 213 -13.85 -5.02 11.90
CA ALA A 213 -12.83 -4.25 12.57
C ALA A 213 -13.31 -2.84 12.94
N GLY A 214 -14.10 -2.20 12.07
CA GLY A 214 -14.68 -0.90 12.32
C GLY A 214 -15.73 -0.93 13.43
N ALA A 215 -16.62 -1.92 13.41
CA ALA A 215 -17.64 -2.10 14.46
C ALA A 215 -16.99 -2.40 15.82
N LEU A 216 -16.04 -3.35 15.88
CA LEU A 216 -15.32 -3.67 17.12
C LEU A 216 -14.53 -2.48 17.65
N SER A 217 -13.84 -1.74 16.78
CA SER A 217 -13.09 -0.55 17.19
C SER A 217 -14.01 0.53 17.75
N ARG A 218 -15.18 0.73 17.16
CA ARG A 218 -16.18 1.69 17.67
C ARG A 218 -16.70 1.31 19.05
N MET A 219 -16.86 0.01 19.32
CA MET A 219 -17.34 -0.49 20.60
C MET A 219 -16.26 -0.48 21.70
N LEU A 220 -15.00 -0.74 21.33
CA LEU A 220 -13.93 -1.04 22.30
C LEU A 220 -12.83 0.02 22.42
N ALA A 221 -12.56 0.78 21.37
CA ALA A 221 -11.36 1.62 21.25
C ALA A 221 -11.63 3.10 20.95
N GLY A 222 -12.89 3.50 20.71
CA GLY A 222 -13.28 4.90 20.59
C GLY A 222 -13.74 5.33 19.19
N ALA A 223 -13.66 6.64 18.93
CA ALA A 223 -14.43 7.30 17.87
C ALA A 223 -13.86 7.18 16.44
N HIS A 224 -12.65 6.63 16.24
CA HIS A 224 -11.91 6.70 14.97
C HIS A 224 -11.57 5.33 14.34
N PRO A 225 -12.57 4.52 13.96
CA PRO A 225 -12.37 3.12 13.56
C PRO A 225 -11.45 2.87 12.35
N TYR A 226 -11.09 3.90 11.57
CA TYR A 226 -10.43 3.74 10.26
C TYR A 226 -9.07 3.07 10.32
N TRP A 227 -8.32 3.30 11.38
CA TRP A 227 -7.01 2.68 11.56
C TRP A 227 -7.12 1.17 11.83
N SER A 228 -8.15 0.74 12.55
CA SER A 228 -8.50 -0.66 12.76
C SER A 228 -8.95 -1.30 11.45
N MET A 229 -9.82 -0.60 10.71
CA MET A 229 -10.27 -1.03 9.37
C MET A 229 -9.08 -1.24 8.42
N MET A 230 -8.14 -0.28 8.36
CA MET A 230 -6.93 -0.41 7.55
C MET A 230 -6.02 -1.54 8.05
N ALA A 231 -5.89 -1.70 9.36
CA ALA A 231 -5.08 -2.75 9.98
C ALA A 231 -5.62 -4.17 9.70
N ALA A 232 -6.92 -4.33 9.49
CA ALA A 232 -7.53 -5.60 9.11
C ALA A 232 -7.32 -5.95 7.63
N VAL A 233 -7.38 -4.97 6.73
CA VAL A 233 -7.21 -5.21 5.29
C VAL A 233 -5.78 -5.60 4.92
N VAL A 234 -4.78 -5.08 5.63
CA VAL A 234 -3.37 -5.31 5.35
C VAL A 234 -2.97 -6.80 5.38
N PRO A 235 -3.25 -7.56 6.45
CA PRO A 235 -3.00 -9.00 6.45
C PRO A 235 -3.81 -9.72 5.37
N ILE A 236 -5.09 -9.40 5.18
CA ILE A 236 -5.98 -10.11 4.24
C ILE A 236 -5.50 -10.06 2.79
N ALA A 237 -4.82 -8.97 2.42
CA ALA A 237 -4.22 -8.82 1.11
C ALA A 237 -3.05 -9.80 0.86
N MET A 238 -2.58 -10.52 1.89
CA MET A 238 -1.52 -11.50 1.77
C MET A 238 -2.06 -12.87 1.31
N PRO A 239 -1.37 -13.53 0.37
CA PRO A 239 -1.88 -14.72 -0.33
C PRO A 239 -1.98 -16.00 0.51
N SER A 240 -1.31 -16.08 1.66
CA SER A 240 -1.27 -17.29 2.49
C SER A 240 -1.31 -16.96 3.96
N ILE A 241 -1.92 -17.83 4.78
CA ILE A 241 -2.16 -17.56 6.21
C ILE A 241 -0.88 -17.23 7.00
N HIS A 242 0.23 -17.93 6.74
CA HIS A 242 1.51 -17.64 7.40
C HIS A 242 2.04 -16.25 7.01
N ARG A 243 1.85 -15.80 5.76
CA ARG A 243 2.19 -14.44 5.33
C ARG A 243 1.21 -13.40 5.86
N GLN A 244 -0.08 -13.74 6.05
CA GLN A 244 -1.07 -12.89 6.71
C GLN A 244 -0.64 -12.63 8.17
N VAL A 245 -0.35 -13.69 8.93
CA VAL A 245 0.11 -13.59 10.32
C VAL A 245 1.45 -12.85 10.41
N ALA A 246 2.43 -13.19 9.57
CA ALA A 246 3.72 -12.49 9.55
C ALA A 246 3.54 -10.99 9.26
N ARG A 247 2.66 -10.62 8.33
CA ARG A 247 2.34 -9.21 8.03
C ARG A 247 1.65 -8.53 9.21
N GLY A 248 0.75 -9.22 9.89
CA GLY A 248 0.11 -8.75 11.12
C GLY A 248 1.14 -8.46 12.22
N VAL A 249 2.03 -9.41 12.49
CA VAL A 249 3.14 -9.23 13.47
C VAL A 249 4.04 -8.06 13.07
N GLN A 250 4.43 -7.98 11.79
CA GLN A 250 5.27 -6.89 11.30
C GLN A 250 4.62 -5.52 11.51
N ARG A 251 3.30 -5.44 11.26
CA ARG A 251 2.50 -4.24 11.50
C ARG A 251 2.52 -3.84 12.97
N THR A 252 2.18 -4.78 13.86
CA THR A 252 2.10 -4.52 15.30
C THR A 252 3.45 -4.06 15.85
N LEU A 253 4.53 -4.79 15.56
CA LEU A 253 5.88 -4.43 16.02
C LEU A 253 6.32 -3.05 15.51
N GLY A 254 6.10 -2.79 14.22
CA GLY A 254 6.49 -1.50 13.63
C GLY A 254 5.66 -0.34 14.16
N THR A 255 4.37 -0.56 14.44
CA THR A 255 3.52 0.45 15.06
C THR A 255 3.94 0.74 16.49
N VAL A 256 4.25 -0.27 17.32
CA VAL A 256 4.71 -0.03 18.70
C VAL A 256 6.01 0.80 18.73
N VAL A 257 7.00 0.43 17.92
CA VAL A 257 8.26 1.19 17.83
C VAL A 257 8.02 2.58 17.25
N GLY A 258 7.20 2.69 16.21
CA GLY A 258 6.83 3.97 15.60
C GLY A 258 6.04 4.89 16.53
N LEU A 259 5.22 4.35 17.45
CA LEU A 259 4.55 5.11 18.50
C LEU A 259 5.55 5.69 19.50
N GLY A 260 6.62 4.95 19.83
CA GLY A 260 7.71 5.49 20.65
C GLY A 260 8.41 6.67 19.98
N ILE A 261 8.70 6.58 18.67
CA ILE A 261 9.26 7.71 17.91
C ILE A 261 8.27 8.88 17.85
N ALA A 262 6.98 8.60 17.60
CA ALA A 262 5.94 9.62 17.56
C ALA A 262 5.81 10.33 18.91
N LEU A 263 5.85 9.61 20.02
CA LEU A 263 5.84 10.17 21.37
C LEU A 263 7.00 11.16 21.57
N VAL A 264 8.21 10.78 21.19
CA VAL A 264 9.38 11.66 21.27
C VAL A 264 9.18 12.90 20.41
N LEU A 265 8.81 12.74 19.13
CA LEU A 265 8.62 13.88 18.22
C LEU A 265 7.50 14.83 18.68
N LEU A 266 6.38 14.28 19.14
CA LEU A 266 5.22 15.06 19.60
C LEU A 266 5.44 15.69 20.98
N SER A 267 6.39 15.19 21.79
CA SER A 267 6.75 15.81 23.06
C SER A 267 7.42 17.19 22.90
N PHE A 268 7.93 17.48 21.69
CA PHE A 268 8.49 18.78 21.34
C PHE A 268 7.44 19.66 20.65
N THR A 269 7.47 20.95 20.94
CA THR A 269 6.75 21.97 20.16
C THR A 269 7.52 22.28 18.88
N LEU A 270 7.30 21.47 17.85
CA LEU A 270 7.97 21.60 16.56
C LEU A 270 7.31 22.69 15.69
N PRO A 271 8.08 23.59 15.06
CA PRO A 271 7.52 24.54 14.10
C PRO A 271 6.96 23.81 12.86
N PRO A 272 5.92 24.33 12.19
CA PRO A 272 5.24 23.63 11.10
C PRO A 272 6.18 23.19 9.97
N LEU A 273 7.15 24.02 9.61
CA LEU A 273 8.13 23.70 8.57
C LEU A 273 8.98 22.47 8.96
N LEU A 274 9.36 22.33 10.23
CA LEU A 274 10.13 21.18 10.69
C LEU A 274 9.29 19.90 10.64
N ILE A 275 7.99 19.99 10.95
CA ILE A 275 7.06 18.86 10.78
C ILE A 275 6.99 18.42 9.32
N VAL A 276 6.95 19.38 8.38
CA VAL A 276 6.97 19.10 6.93
C VAL A 276 8.26 18.38 6.54
N LEU A 277 9.43 18.90 6.95
CA LEU A 277 10.72 18.30 6.62
C LEU A 277 10.86 16.88 7.19
N ILE A 278 10.49 16.67 8.46
CA ILE A 278 10.47 15.35 9.08
C ILE A 278 9.52 14.41 8.34
N GLY A 279 8.32 14.89 7.99
CA GLY A 279 7.33 14.12 7.25
C GLY A 279 7.85 13.65 5.89
N VAL A 280 8.55 14.52 5.15
CA VAL A 280 9.18 14.20 3.86
C VAL A 280 10.27 13.14 4.01
N VAL A 281 11.13 13.27 5.03
CA VAL A 281 12.17 12.28 5.32
C VAL A 281 11.54 10.93 5.66
N LEU A 282 10.55 10.92 6.55
CA LEU A 282 9.83 9.70 6.91
C LEU A 282 9.18 9.06 5.69
N GLN A 283 8.50 9.83 4.82
CA GLN A 283 7.92 9.31 3.58
C GLN A 283 8.97 8.67 2.66
N GLY A 284 10.14 9.29 2.52
CA GLY A 284 11.25 8.69 1.77
C GLY A 284 11.70 7.36 2.38
N VAL A 285 11.84 7.29 3.70
CA VAL A 285 12.16 6.04 4.43
C VAL A 285 11.08 4.98 4.22
N VAL A 286 9.80 5.36 4.21
CA VAL A 286 8.69 4.43 3.92
C VAL A 286 8.90 3.76 2.57
N GLU A 287 9.11 4.53 1.49
CA GLU A 287 9.28 3.96 0.15
C GLU A 287 10.54 3.09 0.01
N LEU A 288 11.62 3.47 0.71
CA LEU A 288 12.84 2.67 0.74
C LEU A 288 12.65 1.33 1.47
N THR A 289 11.75 1.26 2.46
CA THR A 289 11.65 0.11 3.37
C THR A 289 10.42 -0.76 3.10
N ILE A 290 9.32 -0.22 2.57
CA ILE A 290 8.05 -0.95 2.39
C ILE A 290 8.17 -2.16 1.47
N GLY A 291 9.02 -2.06 0.46
CA GLY A 291 9.36 -3.18 -0.42
C GLY A 291 10.38 -4.17 0.14
N ARG A 292 11.04 -3.84 1.26
CA ARG A 292 12.11 -4.63 1.89
C ARG A 292 11.62 -5.38 3.13
N ASN A 293 11.05 -4.65 4.09
CA ASN A 293 10.51 -5.18 5.34
C ASN A 293 9.42 -4.23 5.86
N TYR A 294 8.23 -4.78 6.15
CA TYR A 294 7.07 -3.98 6.52
C TYR A 294 7.13 -3.43 7.95
N THR A 295 7.86 -4.07 8.86
CA THR A 295 8.12 -3.52 10.20
C THR A 295 8.88 -2.20 10.08
N LEU A 296 9.97 -2.19 9.31
CA LEU A 296 10.77 -0.97 9.10
C LEU A 296 9.94 0.15 8.46
N ALA A 297 9.06 -0.19 7.51
CA ALA A 297 8.15 0.79 6.94
C ALA A 297 7.18 1.34 7.99
N MET A 298 6.58 0.47 8.82
CA MET A 298 5.63 0.88 9.85
C MET A 298 6.25 1.74 10.95
N VAL A 299 7.54 1.57 11.23
CA VAL A 299 8.31 2.45 12.13
C VAL A 299 8.31 3.90 11.61
N ALA A 300 8.33 4.11 10.30
CA ALA A 300 8.26 5.44 9.70
C ALA A 300 6.82 5.91 9.40
N ILE A 301 5.94 5.01 8.97
CA ILE A 301 4.54 5.33 8.64
C ILE A 301 3.79 5.83 9.86
N THR A 302 4.01 5.22 11.03
CA THR A 302 3.28 5.57 12.26
C THR A 302 3.53 7.03 12.71
N PRO A 303 4.77 7.47 12.94
CA PRO A 303 5.03 8.87 13.30
C PRO A 303 4.64 9.83 12.18
N LEU A 304 4.86 9.48 10.91
CA LEU A 304 4.43 10.31 9.77
C LEU A 304 2.93 10.59 9.81
N ALA A 305 2.12 9.54 9.98
CA ALA A 305 0.67 9.68 9.98
C ALA A 305 0.16 10.45 11.21
N LEU A 306 0.79 10.28 12.37
CA LEU A 306 0.42 11.03 13.58
C LEU A 306 0.80 12.50 13.47
N LEU A 307 1.96 12.83 12.90
CA LEU A 307 2.37 14.21 12.63
C LEU A 307 1.39 14.92 11.68
N LEU A 308 1.07 14.29 10.53
CA LEU A 308 0.10 14.85 9.59
C LEU A 308 -1.31 14.94 10.19
N GLY A 309 -1.69 13.98 11.03
CA GLY A 309 -2.96 14.01 11.77
C GLY A 309 -3.04 15.17 12.75
N GLN A 310 -1.96 15.47 13.47
CA GLN A 310 -1.89 16.58 14.42
C GLN A 310 -1.97 17.94 13.73
N LEU A 311 -1.44 18.07 12.50
CA LEU A 311 -1.62 19.26 11.66
C LEU A 311 -3.08 19.44 11.21
N ALA A 312 -3.81 18.35 11.02
CA ALA A 312 -5.20 18.39 10.53
C ALA A 312 -6.23 18.60 11.64
N LEU A 313 -5.99 18.01 12.81
CA LEU A 313 -6.81 18.16 14.01
C LEU A 313 -5.94 17.86 15.24
N ALA A 314 -5.53 18.91 15.95
CA ALA A 314 -4.74 18.77 17.16
C ALA A 314 -5.53 18.02 18.25
N ARG A 315 -4.93 16.96 18.79
CA ARG A 315 -5.51 16.14 19.85
C ARG A 315 -4.53 15.92 21.01
N PRO A 316 -5.03 15.58 22.22
CA PRO A 316 -4.18 15.16 23.33
C PRO A 316 -3.36 13.91 22.96
N MET A 317 -2.07 13.92 23.27
CA MET A 317 -1.13 12.87 22.85
C MET A 317 -1.43 11.51 23.45
N GLY A 318 -1.77 11.45 24.75
CA GLY A 318 -2.01 10.18 25.45
C GLY A 318 -3.10 9.33 24.79
N PRO A 319 -4.35 9.84 24.68
CA PRO A 319 -5.44 9.18 23.98
C PRO A 319 -5.08 8.78 22.54
N LEU A 320 -4.44 9.68 21.79
CA LEU A 320 -4.02 9.42 20.40
C LEU A 320 -3.13 8.18 20.28
N LEU A 321 -2.15 8.02 21.17
CA LEU A 321 -1.22 6.88 21.14
C LEU A 321 -1.90 5.58 21.60
N THR A 322 -2.73 5.64 22.65
CA THR A 322 -3.45 4.47 23.15
C THR A 322 -4.52 3.97 22.18
N GLU A 323 -5.25 4.88 21.52
CA GLU A 323 -6.21 4.56 20.47
C GLU A 323 -5.49 3.84 19.32
N ARG A 324 -4.34 4.38 18.88
CA ARG A 324 -3.56 3.80 17.78
C ARG A 324 -3.09 2.39 18.08
N LEU A 325 -2.74 2.10 19.33
CA LEU A 325 -2.36 0.76 19.78
C LEU A 325 -3.55 -0.20 19.72
N TRP A 326 -4.69 0.18 20.31
CA TRP A 326 -5.91 -0.64 20.32
C TRP A 326 -6.44 -0.90 18.91
N GLU A 327 -6.50 0.12 18.07
CA GLU A 327 -6.93 0.00 16.67
C GLU A 327 -6.05 -0.99 15.90
N THR A 328 -4.74 -0.98 16.16
CA THR A 328 -3.82 -1.91 15.50
C THR A 328 -4.03 -3.34 15.98
N VAL A 329 -4.21 -3.54 17.28
CA VAL A 329 -4.48 -4.87 17.86
C VAL A 329 -5.81 -5.43 17.33
N ILE A 330 -6.89 -4.65 17.39
CA ILE A 330 -8.22 -5.06 16.91
C ILE A 330 -8.15 -5.40 15.42
N GLY A 331 -7.61 -4.50 14.61
CA GLY A 331 -7.56 -4.70 13.16
C GLY A 331 -6.68 -5.88 12.76
N VAL A 332 -5.48 -6.03 13.32
CA VAL A 332 -4.61 -7.18 13.03
C VAL A 332 -5.27 -8.48 13.47
N THR A 333 -5.95 -8.51 14.61
CA THR A 333 -6.68 -9.69 15.08
C THR A 333 -7.77 -10.08 14.07
N VAL A 334 -8.59 -9.13 13.65
CA VAL A 334 -9.63 -9.37 12.63
C VAL A 334 -9.03 -9.81 11.28
N GLY A 335 -7.93 -9.19 10.85
CA GLY A 335 -7.28 -9.49 9.57
C GLY A 335 -6.57 -10.84 9.52
N CYS A 336 -6.08 -11.33 10.67
CA CYS A 336 -5.42 -12.63 10.78
C CYS A 336 -6.39 -13.78 11.07
N LEU A 337 -7.59 -13.49 11.59
CA LEU A 337 -8.62 -14.51 11.74
C LEU A 337 -9.10 -14.97 10.36
N PRO A 338 -9.02 -16.27 10.04
CA PRO A 338 -9.64 -16.76 8.82
C PRO A 338 -11.15 -16.49 8.93
N PRO A 339 -11.77 -15.81 7.95
CA PRO A 339 -13.19 -15.55 8.03
C PRO A 339 -13.91 -16.91 8.14
N CYS A 340 -14.65 -17.09 9.24
CA CYS A 340 -15.40 -18.31 9.55
C CYS A 340 -16.40 -18.72 8.46
N TRP A 341 -16.59 -17.87 7.45
CA TRP A 341 -17.47 -18.04 6.30
C TRP A 341 -16.85 -18.81 5.12
N CYS A 342 -15.56 -19.17 5.17
CA CYS A 342 -15.03 -20.15 4.23
C CYS A 342 -15.33 -21.56 4.74
N GLY A 343 -16.42 -22.14 4.22
CA GLY A 343 -16.73 -23.56 4.39
C GLY A 343 -15.50 -24.45 4.17
N ARG A 344 -15.39 -25.47 5.02
CA ARG A 344 -14.25 -26.40 5.27
C ARG A 344 -13.57 -27.09 4.06
N GLY A 345 -13.83 -26.71 2.81
CA GLY A 345 -13.43 -27.51 1.64
C GLY A 345 -12.39 -26.92 0.68
N ARG A 346 -11.99 -25.63 0.76
CA ARG A 346 -11.21 -25.00 -0.33
C ARG A 346 -10.12 -24.00 0.09
N CYS A 347 -9.48 -24.20 1.24
CA CYS A 347 -8.28 -23.44 1.65
C CYS A 347 -6.96 -24.06 1.18
N GLY A 348 -6.98 -24.84 0.09
CA GLY A 348 -5.79 -25.30 -0.61
C GLY A 348 -5.60 -24.49 -1.88
N THR A 349 -4.47 -23.79 -1.99
CA THR A 349 -4.03 -22.90 -3.09
C THR A 349 -4.47 -21.43 -2.95
N GLY A 350 -3.71 -20.71 -2.12
CA GLY A 350 -3.30 -19.35 -2.49
C GLY A 350 -2.61 -19.36 -3.87
N PRO A 351 -2.27 -18.21 -4.46
CA PRO A 351 -1.57 -18.15 -5.73
C PRO A 351 -0.43 -19.17 -5.73
N ALA A 352 -0.32 -19.95 -6.81
CA ALA A 352 0.95 -20.59 -7.13
C ALA A 352 2.01 -19.51 -6.91
N ASP A 353 2.97 -19.77 -6.02
CA ASP A 353 4.02 -18.80 -5.75
C ASP A 353 4.52 -18.31 -7.13
N PRO A 354 4.59 -16.99 -7.38
CA PRO A 354 5.31 -16.54 -8.56
C PRO A 354 6.68 -17.22 -8.48
N PRO A 355 7.17 -17.84 -9.58
CA PRO A 355 8.39 -18.64 -9.53
C PRO A 355 9.43 -17.83 -8.79
N GLN A 356 9.87 -18.36 -7.64
CA GLN A 356 10.98 -17.77 -6.91
C GLN A 356 12.11 -17.74 -7.93
N ILE A 357 12.45 -16.54 -8.40
CA ILE A 357 13.66 -16.33 -9.18
C ILE A 357 14.79 -16.57 -8.19
N ILE A 358 15.12 -17.83 -7.99
CA ILE A 358 16.41 -18.26 -7.49
C ILE A 358 17.40 -17.67 -8.49
N ALA A 359 18.28 -16.84 -7.95
CA ALA A 359 19.37 -16.21 -8.68
C ALA A 359 20.13 -17.26 -9.51
N ALA A 360 19.92 -17.22 -10.83
CA ALA A 360 20.86 -17.74 -11.81
C ALA A 360 21.50 -16.57 -12.56
N ALA A 361 21.94 -15.55 -11.82
CA ALA A 361 22.92 -14.59 -12.30
C ALA A 361 24.30 -15.17 -11.99
N GLY A 362 24.78 -16.04 -12.87
CA GLY A 362 26.04 -16.75 -12.64
C GLY A 362 26.44 -17.64 -13.81
N ARG A 363 26.53 -17.05 -15.01
CA ARG A 363 27.39 -17.49 -16.12
C ARG A 363 27.22 -16.53 -17.30
N LEU A 364 28.05 -15.50 -17.34
CA LEU A 364 28.40 -14.85 -18.61
C LEU A 364 29.31 -15.83 -19.37
N PRO A 365 28.99 -16.29 -20.59
CA PRO A 365 29.96 -16.97 -21.42
C PRO A 365 31.01 -15.94 -21.84
N GLY A 366 32.27 -16.27 -21.55
CA GLY A 366 33.41 -15.38 -21.68
C GLY A 366 33.57 -14.79 -23.07
N SER A 367 33.98 -13.53 -23.07
CA SER A 367 34.70 -12.91 -24.15
C SER A 367 35.92 -13.76 -24.52
N ARG A 368 35.89 -14.42 -25.67
CA ARG A 368 37.10 -14.78 -26.40
C ARG A 368 37.04 -14.21 -27.82
N ARG A 369 38.10 -13.47 -28.09
CA ARG A 369 38.52 -12.81 -29.33
C ARG A 369 38.40 -13.75 -30.54
N GLY A 370 38.13 -13.17 -31.70
CA GLY A 370 38.26 -13.84 -32.99
C GLY A 370 37.74 -12.99 -34.15
N PHE A 371 38.48 -11.94 -34.50
CA PHE A 371 38.40 -11.31 -35.82
C PHE A 371 38.75 -12.37 -36.88
N GLY A 372 37.94 -12.48 -37.93
CA GLY A 372 38.20 -13.37 -39.06
C GLY A 372 37.26 -13.08 -40.23
N PHE A 373 37.75 -12.31 -41.19
CA PHE A 373 37.17 -12.14 -42.52
C PHE A 373 37.34 -13.45 -43.34
N ALA A 374 36.29 -13.93 -44.00
CA ALA A 374 36.36 -14.59 -45.33
C ALA A 374 34.97 -15.06 -45.82
N GLY A 375 34.60 -14.64 -47.04
CA GLY A 375 34.24 -15.58 -48.11
C GLY A 375 32.80 -16.10 -48.25
N ALA A 376 32.08 -15.48 -49.20
CA ALA A 376 31.32 -16.12 -50.29
C ALA A 376 30.20 -17.15 -50.00
N GLY A 377 28.99 -16.82 -50.50
CA GLY A 377 28.18 -17.78 -51.26
C GLY A 377 26.83 -18.21 -50.67
N GLY A 378 25.74 -17.75 -51.30
CA GLY A 378 24.67 -18.69 -51.68
C GLY A 378 23.31 -18.62 -50.98
N ARG A 379 22.36 -18.07 -51.75
CA ARG A 379 20.95 -18.51 -51.94
C ARG A 379 19.90 -18.21 -50.86
N LEU A 380 19.05 -17.26 -51.26
CA LEU A 380 17.62 -17.14 -50.99
C LEU A 380 16.87 -18.50 -51.00
N ARG A 381 15.98 -18.71 -50.02
CA ARG A 381 14.72 -19.42 -50.23
C ARG A 381 13.59 -18.83 -49.38
N MET A 382 12.60 -18.35 -50.13
CA MET A 382 11.28 -17.90 -49.74
C MET A 382 10.43 -19.14 -49.40
N VAL A 383 9.70 -19.14 -48.27
CA VAL A 383 8.61 -20.10 -48.03
C VAL A 383 7.39 -19.33 -47.57
N ALA A 384 6.33 -19.47 -48.37
CA ALA A 384 5.04 -18.84 -48.25
C ALA A 384 4.19 -19.45 -47.12
N ARG A 385 3.38 -18.60 -46.51
CA ARG A 385 2.25 -18.95 -45.64
C ARG A 385 1.11 -19.54 -46.47
N ARG A 386 0.39 -20.50 -45.90
CA ARG A 386 -1.05 -20.68 -46.14
C ARG A 386 -1.79 -20.15 -44.93
#